data_AF-A0A955IT83-F1
#
_entry.id   AF-A0A955IT83-F1
#
_cell.length_a   1.000
_cell.length_b   1.000
_cell.length_c   1.000
_cell.angle_alpha   90.00
_cell.angle_beta   90.00
_cell.angle_gamma   90.00
#
_symmetry.space_group_name_H-M   'P 1'
#
loop_
_entity.id
_entity.type
_entity.pdbx_description
1 polymer ?
#
loop_
_entity_poly.entity_id
_entity_poly.type
_entity_poly.pdbx_seq_one_letter_code
_entity_poly.pdbx_strand_id
1 'polypeptide(L)'
;MKAPATTWKAMLLILVVAVLGTTAPAQDTGLGSGEVEVEVESFGVAARARQGSMVGVRVRIRNLGSQNTEVIVRVEGVDRDGDTPFVDRTINANFNVWLGVWLYVRLPHDFESSERLSISVYEAIESGDRFRPGRLLGRQYTQARVSSKTDEIWGILGSRQYRLGDYGNGLQMAPTARAFGQGRVDVAPNIRINELPDHWYGLQTFDMLCFAQQEAVGMRAESAEAIKEWVRRGGHLVVVL
;
A
#
# COMPACT_ATOMS: atom_id res chain seq x y z
N MET A 1 81.47 -7.90 -23.37
CA MET A 1 82.28 -7.32 -22.27
C MET A 1 81.33 -6.83 -21.17
N LYS A 2 81.70 -7.08 -19.91
CA LYS A 2 81.21 -6.57 -18.60
C LYS A 2 79.84 -5.84 -18.48
N ALA A 3 79.04 -6.30 -17.50
CA ALA A 3 77.90 -5.60 -16.89
C ALA A 3 78.33 -4.45 -15.95
N PRO A 4 77.38 -3.61 -15.46
CA PRO A 4 76.75 -3.85 -14.14
C PRO A 4 75.21 -3.67 -14.18
N ALA A 5 74.37 -4.35 -13.38
CA ALA A 5 74.07 -4.15 -11.94
C ALA A 5 73.81 -2.67 -11.57
N THR A 6 72.71 -2.22 -10.94
CA THR A 6 71.66 -2.85 -10.10
C THR A 6 70.25 -2.28 -10.46
N THR A 7 69.10 -2.41 -9.76
CA THR A 7 68.76 -2.86 -8.38
C THR A 7 67.32 -3.42 -8.27
N TRP A 8 67.04 -4.15 -7.21
CA TRP A 8 65.72 -4.54 -6.68
C TRP A 8 64.72 -3.38 -6.46
N LYS A 9 63.42 -3.65 -6.70
CA LYS A 9 62.42 -3.94 -5.63
C LYS A 9 61.07 -4.38 -6.22
N ALA A 10 60.67 -5.61 -5.94
CA ALA A 10 59.30 -6.06 -6.18
C ALA A 10 58.36 -5.39 -5.16
N MET A 11 57.31 -4.72 -5.63
CA MET A 11 56.33 -4.07 -4.76
C MET A 11 55.07 -4.92 -4.70
N LEU A 12 54.91 -5.60 -3.56
CA LEU A 12 53.82 -6.51 -3.25
C LEU A 12 52.57 -5.68 -2.91
N LEU A 13 51.62 -5.53 -3.84
CA LEU A 13 50.37 -4.81 -3.57
C LEU A 13 49.36 -5.76 -2.93
N ILE A 14 49.04 -5.50 -1.66
CA ILE A 14 48.14 -6.33 -0.85
C ILE A 14 46.69 -6.14 -1.32
N LEU A 15 46.03 -7.24 -1.67
CA LEU A 15 44.62 -7.29 -2.00
C LEU A 15 43.76 -7.18 -0.73
N VAL A 16 43.38 -5.96 -0.36
CA VAL A 16 42.36 -5.75 0.70
C VAL A 16 40.97 -5.96 0.10
N VAL A 17 40.44 -7.17 0.25
CA VAL A 17 39.03 -7.45 -0.05
C VAL A 17 38.18 -6.82 1.05
N ALA A 18 37.67 -5.62 0.78
CA ALA A 18 36.66 -4.99 1.62
C ALA A 18 35.36 -5.80 1.50
N VAL A 19 35.05 -6.59 2.53
CA VAL A 19 33.75 -7.24 2.68
C VAL A 19 32.71 -6.15 2.95
N LEU A 20 32.11 -5.64 1.88
CA LEU A 20 30.90 -4.83 1.94
C LEU A 20 29.77 -5.72 2.44
N GLY A 21 29.59 -5.72 3.77
CA GLY A 21 28.45 -6.34 4.41
C GLY A 21 27.18 -5.70 3.89
N THR A 22 26.44 -6.43 3.06
CA THR A 22 25.11 -6.03 2.62
C THR A 22 24.17 -6.08 3.82
N THR A 23 24.04 -4.96 4.53
CA THR A 23 22.96 -4.76 5.50
C THR A 23 21.65 -4.81 4.72
N ALA A 24 20.97 -5.96 4.73
CA ALA A 24 19.59 -6.02 4.32
C ALA A 24 18.78 -4.99 5.12
N PRO A 25 17.81 -4.29 4.52
CA PRO A 25 16.94 -3.41 5.28
C PRO A 25 16.17 -4.26 6.30
N ALA A 26 16.57 -4.16 7.57
CA ALA A 26 15.80 -4.73 8.66
C ALA A 26 14.42 -4.09 8.63
N GLN A 27 13.39 -4.89 8.35
CA GLN A 27 12.01 -4.47 8.57
C GLN A 27 11.86 -4.28 10.09
N ASP A 28 11.66 -3.04 10.50
CA ASP A 28 11.45 -2.66 11.89
C ASP A 28 10.16 -3.34 12.38
N THR A 29 10.33 -4.50 13.02
CA THR A 29 9.25 -5.44 13.29
C THR A 29 8.55 -4.99 14.56
N GLY A 30 7.34 -4.46 14.42
CA GLY A 30 6.63 -3.80 15.51
C GLY A 30 6.42 -4.72 16.72
N LEU A 31 6.84 -4.25 17.89
CA LEU A 31 6.72 -4.95 19.18
C LEU A 31 5.25 -5.21 19.54
N GLY A 32 4.72 -6.38 19.15
CA GLY A 32 3.53 -7.03 19.71
C GLY A 32 3.90 -8.39 20.32
N SER A 33 2.92 -9.17 20.79
CA SER A 33 3.20 -10.53 21.30
C SER A 33 3.73 -11.50 20.23
N GLY A 34 3.59 -11.17 18.95
CA GLY A 34 3.96 -12.03 17.81
C GLY A 34 2.95 -13.14 17.55
N GLU A 35 1.82 -13.13 18.26
CA GLU A 35 0.76 -14.13 18.19
C GLU A 35 -0.13 -13.97 16.96
N VAL A 36 -0.17 -12.76 16.39
CA VAL A 36 -0.80 -12.48 15.10
C VAL A 36 0.22 -11.82 14.18
N GLU A 37 0.47 -12.45 13.04
CA GLU A 37 1.26 -11.89 11.95
C GLU A 37 0.40 -10.92 11.14
N VAL A 38 0.97 -9.76 10.80
CA VAL A 38 0.27 -8.63 10.19
C VAL A 38 1.07 -8.14 8.98
N GLU A 39 0.45 -8.12 7.81
CA GLU A 39 1.10 -7.66 6.58
C GLU A 39 0.20 -6.71 5.79
N VAL A 40 0.79 -5.63 5.30
CA VAL A 40 0.10 -4.65 4.44
C VAL A 40 0.15 -5.15 3.01
N GLU A 41 -0.98 -5.64 2.48
CA GLU A 41 -1.07 -6.11 1.10
C GLU A 41 -1.10 -4.94 0.11
N SER A 42 -1.78 -3.83 0.47
CA SER A 42 -1.77 -2.61 -0.34
C SER A 42 -2.17 -1.37 0.47
N PHE A 43 -1.54 -0.23 0.16
CA PHE A 43 -1.93 1.10 0.65
C PHE A 43 -2.64 1.87 -0.46
N GLY A 44 -3.97 1.94 -0.37
CA GLY A 44 -4.82 2.30 -1.50
C GLY A 44 -4.97 1.16 -2.50
N VAL A 45 -5.88 1.32 -3.46
CA VAL A 45 -5.96 0.38 -4.60
C VAL A 45 -4.77 0.68 -5.52
N ALA A 46 -4.14 -0.36 -6.08
CA ALA A 46 -2.97 -0.22 -6.96
C ALA A 46 -1.76 0.52 -6.35
N ALA A 47 -1.63 0.48 -5.02
CA ALA A 47 -0.68 1.29 -4.26
C ALA A 47 -0.72 2.78 -4.65
N ARG A 48 -1.92 3.39 -4.60
CA ARG A 48 -2.14 4.83 -4.79
C ARG A 48 -3.08 5.41 -3.73
N ALA A 49 -2.69 6.56 -3.21
CA ALA A 49 -3.51 7.40 -2.34
C ALA A 49 -3.45 8.86 -2.79
N ARG A 50 -4.47 9.65 -2.45
CA ARG A 50 -4.50 11.11 -2.68
C ARG A 50 -4.59 11.85 -1.34
N GLN A 51 -3.80 12.91 -1.19
CA GLN A 51 -3.87 13.84 -0.05
C GLN A 51 -5.30 14.35 0.20
N GLY A 52 -5.77 14.27 1.44
CA GLY A 52 -7.10 14.73 1.86
C GLY A 52 -8.27 13.79 1.54
N SER A 53 -8.05 12.71 0.79
CA SER A 53 -9.08 11.75 0.39
C SER A 53 -9.16 10.56 1.36
N MET A 54 -10.22 9.75 1.26
CA MET A 54 -10.23 8.43 1.89
C MET A 54 -9.34 7.48 1.10
N VAL A 55 -8.52 6.72 1.82
CA VAL A 55 -7.72 5.61 1.29
C VAL A 55 -8.19 4.30 1.92
N GLY A 56 -8.36 3.27 1.09
CA GLY A 56 -8.49 1.90 1.58
C GLY A 56 -7.12 1.30 1.85
N VAL A 57 -6.85 0.86 3.07
CA VAL A 57 -5.65 0.09 3.41
C VAL A 57 -6.05 -1.38 3.53
N ARG A 58 -5.41 -2.23 2.72
CA ARG A 58 -5.63 -3.67 2.74
C ARG A 58 -4.58 -4.36 3.58
N VAL A 59 -5.03 -5.05 4.61
CA VAL A 59 -4.19 -5.76 5.56
C VAL A 59 -4.56 -7.23 5.48
N ARG A 60 -3.56 -8.12 5.40
CA ARG A 60 -3.76 -9.54 5.66
C ARG A 60 -3.23 -9.86 7.06
N ILE A 61 -4.01 -10.62 7.82
CA ILE A 61 -3.63 -11.10 9.14
C ILE A 61 -3.62 -12.63 9.15
N ARG A 62 -2.74 -13.21 9.97
CA ARG A 62 -2.69 -14.65 10.26
C ARG A 62 -2.50 -14.88 11.74
N ASN A 63 -3.45 -15.59 12.35
CA ASN A 63 -3.35 -16.00 13.75
C ASN A 63 -2.40 -17.20 13.88
N LEU A 64 -1.36 -17.07 14.71
CA LEU A 64 -0.36 -18.11 15.01
C LEU A 64 -0.63 -18.78 16.37
N GLY A 65 -1.57 -18.27 17.17
CA GLY A 65 -2.05 -18.90 18.40
C GLY A 65 -2.79 -20.22 18.14
N SER A 66 -3.11 -20.99 19.18
CA SER A 66 -3.66 -22.35 19.03
C SER A 66 -5.17 -22.44 18.81
N GLN A 67 -5.88 -21.31 18.80
CA GLN A 67 -7.35 -21.24 18.70
C GLN A 67 -7.77 -20.06 17.82
N ASN A 68 -9.01 -20.08 17.33
CA ASN A 68 -9.60 -18.92 16.67
C ASN A 68 -9.81 -17.80 17.70
N THR A 69 -9.51 -16.56 17.34
CA THR A 69 -9.54 -15.42 18.26
C THR A 69 -10.18 -14.23 17.58
N GLU A 70 -11.03 -13.49 18.30
CA GLU A 70 -11.57 -12.24 17.81
C GLU A 70 -10.55 -11.12 18.04
N VAL A 71 -10.27 -10.35 16.99
CA VAL A 71 -9.24 -9.32 16.99
C VAL A 71 -9.77 -8.00 16.43
N ILE A 72 -9.28 -6.90 16.99
CA ILE A 72 -9.56 -5.56 16.50
C ILE A 72 -8.35 -5.11 15.69
N VAL A 73 -8.50 -5.03 14.37
CA VAL A 73 -7.49 -4.39 13.51
C VAL A 73 -7.75 -2.89 13.54
N ARG A 74 -6.75 -2.11 13.90
CA ARG A 74 -6.80 -0.64 13.94
C ARG A 74 -5.75 -0.06 13.03
N VAL A 75 -6.15 0.88 12.18
CA VAL A 75 -5.23 1.80 11.50
C VAL A 75 -5.25 3.13 12.23
N GLU A 76 -4.08 3.70 12.50
CA GLU A 76 -3.90 4.98 13.18
C GLU A 76 -2.83 5.81 12.46
N GLY A 77 -3.11 7.10 12.27
CA GLY A 77 -2.16 8.10 11.80
C GLY A 77 -1.88 9.12 12.88
N VAL A 78 -0.75 9.83 12.80
CA VAL A 78 -0.47 11.00 13.64
C VAL A 78 -0.74 12.23 12.78
N ASP A 79 -1.65 13.10 13.23
CA ASP A 79 -1.88 14.40 12.58
C ASP A 79 -0.85 15.43 13.11
N ARG A 80 -0.70 16.54 12.38
CA ARG A 80 0.25 17.62 12.68
C ARG A 80 0.01 18.26 14.05
N ASP A 81 -1.23 18.27 14.51
CA ASP A 81 -1.65 18.78 15.82
C ASP A 81 -1.38 17.78 16.98
N GLY A 82 -0.86 16.58 16.67
CA GLY A 82 -0.54 15.52 17.63
C GLY A 82 -1.70 14.58 17.95
N ASP A 83 -2.90 14.87 17.44
CA ASP A 83 -4.05 13.96 17.52
C ASP A 83 -3.83 12.70 16.68
N THR A 84 -4.32 11.56 17.16
CA THR A 84 -4.21 10.28 16.45
C THR A 84 -5.59 9.79 15.97
N PRO A 85 -6.08 10.23 14.80
CA PRO A 85 -7.27 9.64 14.21
C PRO A 85 -7.05 8.15 13.94
N PHE A 86 -7.95 7.33 14.46
CA PHE A 86 -7.92 5.88 14.28
C PHE A 86 -9.25 5.36 13.72
N VAL A 87 -9.16 4.24 12.99
CA VAL A 87 -10.31 3.47 12.52
C VAL A 87 -10.07 2.01 12.85
N ASP A 88 -11.04 1.39 13.51
CA ASP A 88 -11.02 -0.03 13.88
C ASP A 88 -12.05 -0.87 13.12
N ARG A 89 -11.72 -2.16 12.97
CA ARG A 89 -12.61 -3.20 12.44
C ARG A 89 -12.37 -4.49 13.20
N THR A 90 -13.40 -4.98 13.88
CA THR A 90 -13.37 -6.29 14.55
C THR A 90 -13.55 -7.41 13.52
N ILE A 91 -12.72 -8.45 13.60
CA ILE A 91 -12.77 -9.63 12.74
C ILE A 91 -12.41 -10.89 13.53
N ASN A 92 -12.96 -12.04 13.11
CA ASN A 92 -12.59 -13.34 13.66
C ASN A 92 -11.36 -13.89 12.91
N ALA A 93 -10.23 -14.01 13.61
CA ALA A 93 -8.98 -14.49 13.06
C ALA A 93 -8.84 -16.01 13.27
N ASN A 94 -9.15 -16.75 12.21
CA ASN A 94 -9.01 -18.22 12.16
C ASN A 94 -7.54 -18.67 12.30
N PHE A 95 -7.31 -19.77 13.01
CA PHE A 95 -5.97 -20.35 13.19
C PHE A 95 -5.27 -20.65 11.87
N ASN A 96 -4.07 -20.11 11.69
CA ASN A 96 -3.15 -20.33 10.56
C ASN A 96 -3.75 -20.09 9.16
N VAL A 97 -4.85 -19.33 9.06
CA VAL A 97 -5.46 -18.91 7.80
C VAL A 97 -5.22 -17.42 7.59
N TRP A 98 -4.77 -17.06 6.39
CA TRP A 98 -4.66 -15.65 5.99
C TRP A 98 -6.05 -15.06 5.72
N LEU A 99 -6.43 -14.04 6.49
CA LEU A 99 -7.64 -13.26 6.30
C LEU A 99 -7.29 -11.85 5.84
N GLY A 100 -7.77 -11.45 4.66
CA GLY A 100 -7.61 -10.10 4.12
C GLY A 100 -8.79 -9.21 4.52
N VAL A 101 -8.49 -8.03 5.06
CA VAL A 101 -9.46 -7.01 5.51
C VAL A 101 -9.12 -5.63 4.94
N TRP A 102 -10.14 -4.87 4.59
CA TRP A 102 -10.00 -3.45 4.24
C TRP A 102 -10.32 -2.57 5.45
N LEU A 103 -9.47 -1.58 5.71
CA LEU A 103 -9.74 -0.45 6.60
C LEU A 103 -9.76 0.82 5.77
N TYR A 104 -10.60 1.79 6.14
CA TYR A 104 -10.71 3.05 5.42
C TYR A 104 -10.37 4.21 6.34
N VAL A 105 -9.34 4.96 5.98
CA VAL A 105 -8.84 6.09 6.76
C VAL A 105 -8.76 7.32 5.86
N ARG A 106 -9.04 8.50 6.44
CA ARG A 106 -8.88 9.76 5.72
C ARG A 106 -7.44 10.24 5.91
N LEU A 107 -6.76 10.55 4.81
CA LEU A 107 -5.43 11.14 4.89
C LEU A 107 -5.53 12.66 5.13
N PRO A 108 -4.63 13.25 5.94
CA PRO A 108 -4.42 14.69 6.00
C PRO A 108 -4.20 15.31 4.61
N HIS A 109 -4.41 16.62 4.51
CA HIS A 109 -4.24 17.36 3.25
C HIS A 109 -2.76 17.62 2.90
N ASP A 110 -1.86 17.55 3.89
CA ASP A 110 -0.42 17.68 3.75
C ASP A 110 0.35 16.35 3.79
N PHE A 111 -0.34 15.22 4.05
CA PHE A 111 0.25 13.88 4.20
C PHE A 111 1.23 13.52 3.06
N GLU A 112 2.49 13.25 3.41
CA GLU A 112 3.57 12.95 2.48
C GLU A 112 3.82 11.43 2.33
N SER A 113 4.53 11.03 1.25
CA SER A 113 4.93 9.61 1.07
C SER A 113 6.06 9.15 2.01
N SER A 114 6.67 10.08 2.75
CA SER A 114 7.63 9.84 3.83
C SER A 114 6.93 9.39 5.13
N GLU A 115 5.67 9.78 5.31
CA GLU A 115 4.85 9.42 6.46
C GLU A 115 4.35 7.98 6.39
N ARG A 116 3.99 7.43 7.56
CA ARG A 116 3.52 6.05 7.71
C ARG A 116 2.35 6.03 8.67
N LEU A 117 1.35 5.21 8.35
CA LEU A 117 0.31 4.84 9.31
C LEU A 117 0.75 3.57 10.04
N SER A 118 0.46 3.49 11.33
CA SER A 118 0.59 2.22 12.06
C SER A 118 -0.71 1.41 11.92
N ILE A 119 -0.53 0.12 11.66
CA ILE A 119 -1.58 -0.89 11.71
C ILE A 119 -1.28 -1.73 12.95
N SER A 120 -2.18 -1.70 13.91
CA SER A 120 -2.05 -2.34 15.20
C SER A 120 -3.20 -3.34 15.36
N VAL A 121 -2.88 -4.59 15.69
CA VAL A 121 -3.88 -5.65 15.91
C VAL A 121 -3.96 -5.96 17.39
N TYR A 122 -5.14 -5.76 17.97
CA TYR A 122 -5.41 -5.98 19.39
C TYR A 122 -6.30 -7.19 19.60
N GLU A 123 -6.13 -7.86 20.73
CA GLU A 123 -7.09 -8.81 21.28
C GLU A 123 -8.45 -8.12 21.51
N ALA A 124 -9.55 -8.69 21.03
CA ALA A 124 -10.89 -8.13 21.27
C ALA A 124 -11.39 -8.61 22.64
N ILE A 125 -11.51 -7.69 23.60
CA ILE A 125 -12.11 -7.99 24.90
C ILE A 125 -13.58 -7.54 24.88
N GLU A 126 -14.49 -8.46 25.16
CA GLU A 126 -15.92 -8.16 25.31
C GLU A 126 -16.16 -7.18 26.48
N SER A 127 -17.00 -6.17 26.26
CA SER A 127 -17.19 -5.05 27.19
C SER A 127 -18.63 -4.53 27.12
N GLY A 128 -19.58 -5.41 27.43
CA GLY A 128 -20.99 -5.22 27.08
C GLY A 128 -21.19 -5.47 25.58
N ASP A 129 -22.13 -4.76 24.95
CA ASP A 129 -22.46 -4.90 23.52
C ASP A 129 -21.35 -4.47 22.53
N ARG A 130 -20.12 -4.22 23.01
CA ARG A 130 -18.98 -3.76 22.20
C ARG A 130 -17.68 -4.43 22.64
N PHE A 131 -16.81 -4.64 21.68
CA PHE A 131 -15.42 -5.01 21.93
C PHE A 131 -14.56 -3.78 22.23
N ARG A 132 -13.65 -3.92 23.19
CA ARG A 132 -12.58 -2.94 23.47
C ARG A 132 -11.22 -3.54 23.14
N PRO A 133 -10.24 -2.74 22.69
CA PRO A 133 -8.88 -3.23 22.45
C PRO A 133 -8.25 -3.67 23.78
N GLY A 134 -7.75 -4.90 23.78
CA GLY A 134 -6.97 -5.50 24.86
C GLY A 134 -5.47 -5.40 24.59
N ARG A 135 -4.79 -6.55 24.69
CA ARG A 135 -3.35 -6.69 24.44
C ARG A 135 -3.01 -6.51 22.96
N LEU A 136 -1.87 -5.88 22.66
CA LEU A 136 -1.34 -5.77 21.30
C LEU A 136 -0.73 -7.11 20.85
N LEU A 137 -1.28 -7.69 19.79
CA LEU A 137 -0.87 -8.99 19.25
C LEU A 137 0.19 -8.85 18.14
N GLY A 138 0.08 -7.81 17.32
CA GLY A 138 1.03 -7.47 16.26
C GLY A 138 0.89 -6.03 15.79
N ARG A 139 1.97 -5.46 15.25
CA ARG A 139 1.99 -4.11 14.67
C ARG A 139 2.87 -4.07 13.43
N GLN A 140 2.39 -3.38 12.39
CA GLN A 140 3.09 -3.16 11.13
C GLN A 140 2.91 -1.71 10.67
N TYR A 141 3.84 -1.18 9.87
CA TYR A 141 3.73 0.17 9.29
C TYR A 141 3.41 0.11 7.81
N THR A 142 2.61 1.06 7.33
CA THR A 142 2.36 1.21 5.89
C THR A 142 3.55 1.80 5.15
N GLN A 143 3.63 1.52 3.85
CA GLN A 143 4.45 2.28 2.91
C GLN A 143 3.50 2.94 1.91
N ALA A 144 3.41 4.27 1.97
CA ALA A 144 2.47 5.03 1.18
C ALA A 144 3.12 5.57 -0.10
N ARG A 145 2.41 5.46 -1.23
CA ARG A 145 2.67 6.28 -2.41
C ARG A 145 1.50 7.24 -2.59
N VAL A 146 1.76 8.50 -2.30
CA VAL A 146 0.77 9.56 -2.19
C VAL A 146 0.96 10.54 -3.33
N SER A 147 -0.11 10.75 -4.11
CA SER A 147 -0.16 11.76 -5.17
C SER A 147 -0.81 13.04 -4.61
N SER A 148 -0.48 14.19 -5.21
CA SER A 148 -0.96 15.47 -4.73
C SER A 148 -2.48 15.59 -4.82
N LYS A 149 -3.08 16.43 -3.98
CA LYS A 149 -4.49 16.83 -4.08
C LYS A 149 -4.88 17.31 -5.49
N THR A 150 -3.95 17.90 -6.24
CA THR A 150 -4.18 18.43 -7.60
C THR A 150 -3.95 17.41 -8.72
N ASP A 151 -3.45 16.22 -8.41
CA ASP A 151 -3.14 15.22 -9.42
C ASP A 151 -4.38 14.39 -9.72
N GLU A 152 -4.76 14.30 -10.98
CA GLU A 152 -5.78 13.36 -11.44
C GLU A 152 -5.23 11.93 -11.34
N ILE A 153 -6.03 10.97 -10.89
CA ILE A 153 -5.63 9.57 -10.74
C ILE A 153 -6.61 8.69 -11.50
N TRP A 154 -6.09 8.03 -12.54
CA TRP A 154 -6.88 7.15 -13.41
C TRP A 154 -6.51 5.69 -13.14
N GLY A 155 -7.46 4.90 -12.66
CA GLY A 155 -7.29 3.46 -12.42
C GLY A 155 -7.66 2.64 -13.65
N ILE A 156 -6.81 1.71 -14.07
CA ILE A 156 -7.09 0.80 -15.20
C ILE A 156 -7.21 -0.62 -14.67
N LEU A 157 -8.42 -1.17 -14.72
CA LEU A 157 -8.73 -2.54 -14.34
C LEU A 157 -8.45 -3.45 -15.54
N GLY A 158 -7.54 -4.40 -15.38
CA GLY A 158 -7.06 -5.27 -16.45
C GLY A 158 -5.72 -4.84 -17.07
N SER A 159 -5.16 -5.71 -17.88
CA SER A 159 -3.78 -5.59 -18.39
C SER A 159 -3.62 -4.63 -19.58
N ARG A 160 -4.70 -4.29 -20.27
CA ARG A 160 -4.66 -3.49 -21.50
C ARG A 160 -4.79 -2.00 -21.19
N GLN A 161 -3.70 -1.25 -21.33
CA GLN A 161 -3.69 0.17 -20.92
C GLN A 161 -4.19 1.16 -21.98
N TYR A 162 -4.53 0.72 -23.20
CA TYR A 162 -5.02 1.55 -24.32
C TYR A 162 -4.23 2.86 -24.57
N ARG A 163 -2.92 2.87 -24.27
CA ARG A 163 -2.05 4.07 -24.30
C ARG A 163 -2.45 5.19 -23.32
N LEU A 164 -3.34 4.95 -22.35
CA LEU A 164 -3.65 5.90 -21.28
C LEU A 164 -2.39 6.26 -20.46
N GLY A 165 -1.44 5.32 -20.35
CA GLY A 165 -0.12 5.59 -19.76
C GLY A 165 0.69 6.71 -20.43
N ASP A 166 0.41 7.05 -21.70
CA ASP A 166 1.08 8.16 -22.41
C ASP A 166 0.65 9.55 -21.88
N TYR A 167 -0.51 9.63 -21.22
CA TYR A 167 -1.01 10.83 -20.52
C TYR A 167 -0.45 10.92 -19.10
N GLY A 168 -0.01 9.78 -18.54
CA GLY A 168 0.56 9.70 -17.21
C GLY A 168 1.92 10.38 -17.14
N ASN A 169 2.07 11.35 -16.24
CA ASN A 169 3.38 11.86 -15.86
C ASN A 169 4.05 10.84 -14.93
N GLY A 170 4.50 9.73 -15.51
CA GLY A 170 5.20 8.68 -14.78
C GLY A 170 6.38 9.26 -14.02
N LEU A 171 6.38 9.08 -12.68
CA LEU A 171 7.43 9.58 -11.77
C LEU A 171 8.85 9.06 -12.08
N GLN A 172 8.98 8.13 -13.04
CA GLN A 172 10.22 7.76 -13.68
C GLN A 172 10.01 7.54 -15.19
N MET A 173 10.90 8.15 -15.99
CA MET A 173 11.31 7.70 -17.33
C MET A 173 10.30 7.79 -18.49
N ALA A 174 9.91 9.01 -18.89
CA ALA A 174 9.57 9.29 -20.28
C ALA A 174 9.95 10.73 -20.69
N PRO A 175 10.99 10.96 -21.52
CA PRO A 175 11.27 12.30 -22.07
C PRO A 175 10.21 12.77 -23.09
N THR A 176 9.22 11.92 -23.37
CA THR A 176 8.08 12.17 -24.25
C THR A 176 6.76 12.35 -23.51
N ALA A 177 6.75 12.42 -22.17
CA ALA A 177 5.60 12.88 -21.39
C ALA A 177 5.36 14.36 -21.73
N ARG A 178 4.56 14.59 -22.78
CA ARG A 178 4.25 15.95 -23.26
C ARG A 178 3.37 16.59 -22.21
N ALA A 179 3.84 17.69 -21.62
CA ALA A 179 2.99 18.58 -20.86
C ALA A 179 1.97 19.21 -21.81
N PHE A 180 0.83 18.56 -22.03
CA PHE A 180 -0.23 18.97 -22.95
C PHE A 180 -1.01 20.22 -22.48
N GLY A 181 -0.46 20.99 -21.53
CA GLY A 181 -1.15 22.09 -20.83
C GLY A 181 -2.27 21.63 -19.89
N GLN A 182 -2.49 20.32 -19.77
CA GLN A 182 -3.51 19.70 -18.91
C GLN A 182 -2.94 19.37 -17.53
N GLY A 183 -3.83 19.03 -16.58
CA GLY A 183 -3.47 18.65 -15.22
C GLY A 183 -2.52 17.45 -15.17
N ARG A 184 -1.81 17.28 -14.04
CA ARG A 184 -0.93 16.12 -13.85
C ARG A 184 -1.78 14.87 -13.63
N VAL A 185 -1.74 13.94 -14.57
CA VAL A 185 -2.36 12.61 -14.44
C VAL A 185 -1.32 11.61 -13.91
N ASP A 186 -1.69 10.84 -12.89
CA ASP A 186 -1.02 9.60 -12.47
C ASP A 186 -1.90 8.41 -12.87
N VAL A 187 -1.32 7.51 -13.65
CA VAL A 187 -2.03 6.32 -14.13
C VAL A 187 -1.67 5.15 -13.22
N ALA A 188 -2.70 4.47 -12.72
CA ALA A 188 -2.60 3.24 -11.95
C ALA A 188 -2.98 2.04 -12.84
N PRO A 189 -2.01 1.45 -13.57
CA PRO A 189 -2.27 0.36 -14.50
C PRO A 189 -2.48 -0.98 -13.79
N ASN A 190 -3.13 -1.91 -14.48
CA ASN A 190 -3.17 -3.34 -14.13
C ASN A 190 -3.77 -3.64 -12.75
N ILE A 191 -4.77 -2.86 -12.35
CA ILE A 191 -5.58 -3.12 -11.16
C ILE A 191 -6.30 -4.45 -11.37
N ARG A 192 -6.17 -5.38 -10.42
CA ARG A 192 -6.87 -6.66 -10.50
C ARG A 192 -8.22 -6.58 -9.81
N ILE A 193 -9.22 -7.31 -10.31
CA ILE A 193 -10.55 -7.41 -9.70
C ILE A 193 -10.48 -7.85 -8.22
N ASN A 194 -9.54 -8.73 -7.86
CA ASN A 194 -9.37 -9.19 -6.47
C ASN A 194 -8.65 -8.17 -5.56
N GLU A 195 -8.13 -7.06 -6.10
CA GLU A 195 -7.52 -5.93 -5.39
C GLU A 195 -8.51 -4.77 -5.19
N LEU A 196 -9.77 -4.95 -5.60
CA LEU A 196 -10.82 -3.94 -5.38
C LEU A 196 -11.27 -3.87 -3.91
N PRO A 197 -11.71 -2.68 -3.46
CA PRO A 197 -12.23 -2.47 -2.11
C PRO A 197 -13.58 -3.17 -1.91
N ASP A 198 -13.96 -3.38 -0.64
CA ASP A 198 -15.32 -3.80 -0.26
C ASP A 198 -16.29 -2.61 -0.07
N HIS A 199 -15.80 -1.36 -0.13
CA HIS A 199 -16.60 -0.15 0.03
C HIS A 199 -16.15 1.00 -0.87
N TRP A 200 -17.09 1.86 -1.27
CA TRP A 200 -16.85 2.96 -2.22
C TRP A 200 -15.82 4.00 -1.74
N TYR A 201 -15.57 4.09 -0.42
CA TYR A 201 -14.56 4.97 0.16
C TYR A 201 -13.16 4.69 -0.42
N GLY A 202 -12.80 3.43 -0.66
CA GLY A 202 -11.50 3.07 -1.24
C GLY A 202 -11.29 3.54 -2.69
N LEU A 203 -12.38 3.94 -3.37
CA LEU A 203 -12.35 4.45 -4.75
C LEU A 203 -12.31 5.98 -4.83
N GLN A 204 -12.49 6.72 -3.72
CA GLN A 204 -12.42 8.19 -3.68
C GLN A 204 -11.03 8.78 -4.05
N THR A 205 -10.01 7.94 -4.15
CA THR A 205 -8.69 8.35 -4.65
C THR A 205 -8.68 8.53 -6.18
N PHE A 206 -9.53 7.82 -6.92
CA PHE A 206 -9.61 7.93 -8.39
C PHE A 206 -10.69 8.91 -8.83
N ASP A 207 -10.41 9.63 -9.92
CA ASP A 207 -11.43 10.39 -10.65
C ASP A 207 -12.11 9.50 -11.70
N MET A 208 -11.35 8.59 -12.30
CA MET A 208 -11.79 7.71 -13.36
C MET A 208 -11.27 6.27 -13.17
N LEU A 209 -12.16 5.30 -13.42
CA LEU A 209 -11.83 3.88 -13.53
C LEU A 209 -12.15 3.40 -14.94
N CYS A 210 -11.15 2.84 -15.62
CA CYS A 210 -11.28 2.23 -16.94
C CYS A 210 -11.31 0.70 -16.81
N PHE A 211 -12.44 0.09 -17.15
CA PHE A 211 -12.60 -1.36 -17.25
C PHE A 211 -12.07 -1.82 -18.62
N ALA A 212 -10.87 -2.38 -18.63
CA ALA A 212 -10.06 -2.54 -19.82
C ALA A 212 -9.82 -4.01 -20.16
N GLN A 213 -10.76 -4.60 -20.90
CA GLN A 213 -10.70 -5.97 -21.41
C GLN A 213 -10.46 -7.04 -20.32
N GLN A 214 -11.02 -6.83 -19.13
CA GLN A 214 -11.12 -7.85 -18.09
C GLN A 214 -12.55 -8.39 -18.06
N GLU A 215 -12.74 -9.70 -18.06
CA GLU A 215 -14.05 -10.26 -17.71
C GLU A 215 -14.30 -10.06 -16.21
N ALA A 216 -15.52 -9.71 -15.82
CA ALA A 216 -15.88 -9.52 -14.40
C ALA A 216 -15.96 -10.84 -13.59
N VAL A 217 -15.44 -11.94 -14.14
CA VAL A 217 -15.42 -13.27 -13.53
C VAL A 217 -14.57 -13.24 -12.26
N GLY A 218 -15.15 -13.69 -11.14
CA GLY A 218 -14.51 -13.64 -9.83
C GLY A 218 -14.58 -12.29 -9.11
N MET A 219 -15.34 -11.31 -9.62
CA MET A 219 -15.65 -10.09 -8.86
C MET A 219 -16.55 -10.43 -7.66
N ARG A 220 -16.16 -9.92 -6.48
CA ARG A 220 -16.95 -10.02 -5.25
C ARG A 220 -18.18 -9.11 -5.33
N ALA A 221 -19.30 -9.54 -4.76
CA ALA A 221 -20.55 -8.78 -4.79
C ALA A 221 -20.38 -7.40 -4.11
N GLU A 222 -19.64 -7.36 -3.01
CA GLU A 222 -19.31 -6.15 -2.25
C GLU A 222 -18.50 -5.17 -3.10
N SER A 223 -17.51 -5.65 -3.85
CA SER A 223 -16.72 -4.81 -4.76
C SER A 223 -17.53 -4.30 -5.95
N ALA A 224 -18.49 -5.10 -6.45
CA ALA A 224 -19.42 -4.65 -7.49
C ALA A 224 -20.36 -3.54 -6.98
N GLU A 225 -20.91 -3.67 -5.77
CA GLU A 225 -21.71 -2.61 -5.13
C GLU A 225 -20.87 -1.38 -4.77
N ALA A 226 -19.61 -1.55 -4.33
CA ALA A 226 -18.69 -0.45 -4.08
C ALA A 226 -18.44 0.40 -5.34
N ILE A 227 -18.27 -0.23 -6.52
CA ILE A 227 -18.16 0.48 -7.80
C ILE A 227 -19.48 1.17 -8.15
N LYS A 228 -20.63 0.49 -8.06
CA LYS A 228 -21.94 1.09 -8.37
C LYS A 228 -22.22 2.33 -7.50
N GLU A 229 -21.92 2.26 -6.21
CA GLU A 229 -22.12 3.36 -5.27
C GLU A 229 -21.14 4.51 -5.50
N TRP A 230 -19.88 4.22 -5.85
CA TRP A 230 -18.90 5.24 -6.26
C TRP A 230 -19.36 5.98 -7.53
N VAL A 231 -19.87 5.26 -8.54
CA VAL A 231 -20.43 5.87 -9.77
C VAL A 231 -21.65 6.74 -9.46
N ARG A 232 -22.59 6.27 -8.62
CA ARG A 232 -23.76 7.06 -8.18
C ARG A 232 -23.37 8.36 -7.46
N ARG A 233 -22.18 8.40 -6.84
CA ARG A 233 -21.61 9.58 -6.15
C ARG A 233 -20.80 10.50 -7.07
N GLY A 234 -20.78 10.23 -8.38
CA GLY A 234 -20.09 11.04 -9.39
C GLY A 234 -18.78 10.46 -9.91
N GLY A 235 -18.38 9.25 -9.50
CA GLY A 235 -17.20 8.58 -10.04
C GLY A 235 -17.34 8.20 -11.51
N HIS A 236 -16.30 8.43 -12.31
CA HIS A 236 -16.34 8.15 -13.76
C HIS A 236 -15.91 6.72 -14.08
N LEU A 237 -16.86 5.82 -14.33
CA LEU A 237 -16.59 4.48 -14.85
C LEU A 237 -16.66 4.49 -16.39
N VAL A 238 -15.55 4.12 -17.03
CA VAL A 238 -15.44 3.88 -18.48
C VAL A 238 -15.31 2.39 -18.71
N VAL A 239 -16.16 1.79 -19.55
CA VAL A 239 -16.08 0.37 -19.92
C VAL A 239 -15.67 0.29 -21.38
N VAL A 240 -14.58 -0.43 -21.68
CA VAL A 240 -14.14 -0.69 -23.06
C VAL A 240 -14.50 -2.12 -23.43
N LEU A 241 -15.34 -2.26 -24.46
CA LEU A 241 -15.82 -3.52 -25.03
C LEU A 241 -14.97 -3.91 -26.25
#